data_AF-A0A660ZWQ6-F1
#
_entry.id   AF-A0A660ZWQ6-F1
#
_cell.length_a   1.000
_cell.length_b   1.000
_cell.length_c   1.000
_cell.angle_alpha   90.00
_cell.angle_beta   90.00
_cell.angle_gamma   90.00
#
_symmetry.space_group_name_H-M   'P 1'
#
loop_
_entity.id
_entity.type
_entity.pdbx_description
1 polymer ?
#
loop_
_entity_poly.entity_id
_entity_poly.type
_entity_poly.pdbx_seq_one_letter_code
_entity_poly.pdbx_strand_id
1 'polypeptide(L)'
;MAKNAEQFFGGRRYSRYAGNKYFWTKRHTGRGKDRRCISTSMHRDVWTHTHGPIPDGFVVHHIDHEPANNAPENLTLVENSTHCREHMCRRADKGELHFSAAARAAAAQWHGSEAGREWHSAHGKACWDGRPVDGHECAHCGKDYEVKRGCRKRGFCSPGCQSAARRASGVDNETRQCDICSGTFTCNKYA
;
A
#
# COMPACT_ATOMS: atom_id res chain seq x y z
N MET A 1 17.69 -28.95 -15.59
CA MET A 1 18.13 -28.13 -14.44
C MET A 1 18.78 -29.06 -13.42
N ALA A 2 20.02 -28.79 -13.01
CA ALA A 2 20.68 -29.57 -11.97
C ALA A 2 19.92 -29.45 -10.63
N LYS A 3 19.79 -30.57 -9.92
CA LYS A 3 19.23 -30.60 -8.57
C LYS A 3 20.35 -30.27 -7.58
N ASN A 4 20.09 -29.37 -6.64
CA ASN A 4 21.09 -28.93 -5.68
C ASN A 4 20.89 -29.54 -4.28
N ALA A 5 19.68 -29.97 -3.92
CA ALA A 5 19.38 -30.62 -2.65
C ALA A 5 18.02 -31.33 -2.66
N GLU A 6 17.83 -32.29 -1.75
CA GLU A 6 16.56 -32.98 -1.51
C GLU A 6 16.24 -33.02 -0.01
N GLN A 7 14.95 -32.94 0.32
CA GLN A 7 14.41 -33.08 1.67
C GLN A 7 13.16 -33.96 1.63
N PHE A 8 12.82 -34.59 2.76
CA PHE A 8 11.71 -35.51 2.88
C PHE A 8 10.76 -35.08 3.99
N PHE A 9 9.45 -35.16 3.73
CA PHE A 9 8.41 -34.88 4.71
C PHE A 9 7.14 -35.68 4.38
N GLY A 10 6.51 -36.30 5.38
CA GLY A 10 5.26 -37.06 5.19
C GLY A 10 5.35 -38.15 4.12
N GLY A 11 6.51 -38.82 4.01
CA GLY A 11 6.77 -39.86 2.99
C GLY A 11 6.96 -39.32 1.56
N ARG A 12 7.05 -38.00 1.37
CA ARG A 12 7.25 -37.36 0.07
C ARG A 12 8.64 -36.77 -0.05
N ARG A 13 9.19 -36.81 -1.27
CA ARG A 13 10.45 -36.18 -1.65
C ARG A 13 10.19 -34.79 -2.23
N TYR A 14 10.92 -33.80 -1.73
CA TYR A 14 10.96 -32.44 -2.25
C TYR A 14 12.37 -32.13 -2.76
N SER A 15 12.46 -31.46 -3.91
CA SER A 15 13.73 -31.11 -4.54
C SER A 15 13.90 -29.61 -4.65
N ARG A 16 15.11 -29.11 -4.38
CA ARG A 16 15.52 -27.74 -4.67
C ARG A 16 16.41 -27.74 -5.91
N TYR A 17 15.93 -27.08 -6.96
CA TYR A 17 16.68 -26.91 -8.22
C TYR A 17 17.56 -25.67 -8.16
N ALA A 18 18.62 -25.62 -8.96
CA ALA A 18 19.47 -24.44 -9.07
C ALA A 18 18.64 -23.18 -9.39
N GLY A 19 18.88 -22.09 -8.65
CA GLY A 19 18.14 -20.83 -8.75
C GLY A 19 16.82 -20.77 -7.97
N ASN A 20 16.31 -21.91 -7.48
CA ASN A 20 15.09 -21.93 -6.66
C ASN A 20 15.43 -21.79 -5.17
N LYS A 21 14.68 -20.93 -4.48
CA LYS A 21 14.79 -20.75 -3.03
C LYS A 21 14.22 -21.95 -2.26
N TYR A 22 13.04 -22.40 -2.66
CA TYR A 22 12.27 -23.41 -1.93
C TYR A 22 12.43 -24.84 -2.47
N PHE A 23 12.10 -25.80 -1.61
CA PHE A 23 11.97 -27.21 -1.96
C PHE A 23 10.57 -27.48 -2.52
N TRP A 24 10.48 -28.06 -3.72
CA TRP A 24 9.23 -28.29 -4.43
C TRP A 24 8.99 -29.78 -4.70
N THR A 25 7.73 -30.16 -4.74
CA THR A 25 7.31 -31.47 -5.26
C THR A 25 6.11 -31.31 -6.18
N LYS A 26 5.92 -32.27 -7.09
CA LYS A 26 4.78 -32.33 -7.99
C LYS A 26 3.77 -33.33 -7.46
N ARG A 27 2.52 -32.89 -7.32
CA ARG A 27 1.38 -33.74 -6.95
C ARG A 27 0.42 -33.83 -8.12
N HIS A 28 -0.02 -35.03 -8.43
CA HIS A 28 -1.12 -35.22 -9.35
C HIS A 28 -2.45 -35.19 -8.60
N THR A 29 -3.41 -34.43 -9.14
CA THR A 29 -4.78 -34.34 -8.63
C THR A 29 -5.75 -34.73 -9.73
N GLY A 30 -6.91 -35.26 -9.38
CA GLY A 30 -7.90 -35.76 -10.36
C GLY A 30 -7.56 -37.15 -10.91
N ARG A 31 -8.41 -37.65 -11.82
CA ARG A 31 -8.27 -38.97 -12.48
C ARG A 31 -8.57 -38.84 -13.97
N GLY A 32 -8.00 -39.73 -14.79
CA GLY A 32 -8.27 -39.77 -16.24
C GLY A 32 -7.91 -38.46 -16.95
N LYS A 33 -8.86 -37.93 -17.74
CA LYS A 33 -8.68 -36.70 -18.55
C LYS A 33 -8.55 -35.43 -17.70
N ASP A 34 -9.02 -35.44 -16.46
CA ASP A 34 -8.96 -34.30 -15.53
C ASP A 34 -7.69 -34.28 -14.67
N ARG A 35 -6.73 -35.17 -14.96
CA ARG A 35 -5.49 -35.29 -14.20
C ARG A 35 -4.65 -34.02 -14.36
N ARG A 36 -4.56 -33.23 -13.29
CA ARG A 36 -3.72 -32.04 -13.21
C ARG A 36 -2.45 -32.33 -12.43
N CYS A 37 -1.37 -31.65 -12.80
CA CYS A 37 -0.12 -31.65 -12.04
C CYS A 37 -0.02 -30.30 -11.32
N ILE A 38 -0.01 -30.33 -9.99
CA ILE A 38 0.12 -29.16 -9.13
C ILE A 38 1.49 -29.22 -8.45
N SER A 39 2.22 -28.11 -8.42
CA SER A 39 3.46 -28.01 -7.64
C SER A 39 3.14 -27.46 -6.25
N THR A 40 3.67 -28.08 -5.21
CA THR A 40 3.59 -27.57 -3.82
C THR A 40 4.98 -27.43 -3.22
N SER A 41 5.16 -26.43 -2.35
CA SER A 41 6.41 -26.19 -1.63
C SER A 41 6.40 -26.91 -0.28
N MET A 42 7.57 -27.36 0.16
CA MET A 42 7.71 -28.14 1.39
C MET A 42 7.20 -27.38 2.63
N HIS A 43 7.59 -26.12 2.82
CA HIS A 43 7.13 -25.32 3.97
C HIS A 43 5.60 -25.21 4.07
N ARG A 44 4.89 -25.14 2.93
CA ARG A 44 3.41 -25.10 2.94
C ARG A 44 2.81 -26.44 3.36
N ASP A 45 3.40 -27.54 2.89
CA ASP A 45 2.96 -28.89 3.27
C ASP A 45 3.28 -29.17 4.75
N VAL A 46 4.45 -28.75 5.24
CA VAL A 46 4.82 -28.84 6.68
C VAL A 46 3.84 -28.05 7.52
N TRP A 47 3.62 -26.77 7.21
CA TRP A 47 2.66 -25.92 7.90
C TRP A 47 1.26 -26.53 7.91
N THR A 48 0.78 -26.96 6.74
CA THR A 48 -0.58 -27.49 6.63
C THR A 48 -0.78 -28.77 7.43
N HIS A 49 0.27 -29.58 7.56
CA HIS A 49 0.23 -30.80 8.36
C HIS A 49 0.22 -30.52 9.87
N THR A 50 0.95 -29.49 10.33
CA THR A 50 1.12 -29.22 11.76
C THR A 50 0.09 -28.23 12.33
N HIS A 51 -0.36 -27.27 11.53
CA HIS A 51 -1.24 -26.17 11.96
C HIS A 51 -2.57 -26.11 11.20
N GLY A 52 -2.73 -26.86 10.11
CA GLY A 52 -3.95 -26.88 9.30
C GLY A 52 -3.94 -25.89 8.13
N PRO A 53 -5.10 -25.64 7.50
CA PRO A 53 -5.18 -24.91 6.23
C PRO A 53 -4.67 -23.46 6.35
N ILE A 54 -3.98 -22.99 5.31
CA ILE A 54 -3.53 -21.59 5.17
C ILE A 54 -4.75 -20.75 4.76
N PRO A 55 -5.19 -19.77 5.58
CA PRO A 55 -6.32 -18.91 5.24
C PRO A 55 -6.05 -18.02 4.02
N ASP A 56 -7.12 -17.57 3.36
CA ASP A 56 -7.03 -16.64 2.24
C ASP A 56 -6.40 -15.31 2.68
N GLY A 57 -5.50 -14.78 1.85
CA GLY A 57 -4.74 -13.56 2.18
C GLY A 57 -3.49 -13.78 3.02
N PHE A 58 -3.20 -15.02 3.45
CA PHE A 58 -2.02 -15.35 4.24
C PHE A 58 -0.99 -16.18 3.46
N VAL A 59 0.27 -16.08 3.89
CA VAL A 59 1.40 -16.86 3.38
C VAL A 59 2.20 -17.44 4.54
N VAL A 60 2.85 -18.57 4.29
CA VAL A 60 3.78 -19.18 5.25
C VAL A 60 5.15 -18.53 5.06
N HIS A 61 5.73 -18.06 6.17
CA HIS A 61 7.00 -17.35 6.21
C HIS A 61 8.00 -18.09 7.12
N HIS A 62 9.28 -18.05 6.74
CA HIS A 62 10.39 -18.58 7.52
C HIS A 62 10.91 -17.51 8.49
N ILE A 63 10.82 -17.77 9.81
CA ILE A 63 11.20 -16.81 10.87
C ILE A 63 12.67 -16.42 10.78
N ASP A 64 13.55 -17.40 10.52
CA ASP A 64 14.99 -17.17 10.30
C ASP A 64 15.36 -16.64 8.91
N HIS A 65 14.37 -16.52 8.02
CA HIS A 65 14.53 -16.19 6.60
C HIS A 65 15.46 -17.13 5.81
N GLU A 66 15.63 -18.38 6.24
CA GLU A 66 16.35 -19.43 5.52
C GLU A 66 15.34 -20.40 4.87
N PRO A 67 15.10 -20.30 3.55
CA PRO A 67 14.14 -21.15 2.84
C PRO A 67 14.38 -22.66 2.92
N ALA A 68 15.60 -23.07 3.31
CA ALA A 68 15.94 -24.48 3.52
C ALA A 68 15.57 -25.02 4.91
N ASN A 69 15.30 -24.16 5.89
CA ASN A 69 14.91 -24.57 7.24
C ASN A 69 13.39 -24.75 7.34
N ASN A 70 12.90 -25.94 7.00
CA ASN A 70 11.47 -26.26 7.01
C ASN A 70 10.98 -26.84 8.35
N ALA A 71 11.66 -26.59 9.47
CA ALA A 71 11.20 -27.01 10.79
C ALA A 71 9.86 -26.32 11.16
N PRO A 72 8.84 -27.03 11.69
CA PRO A 72 7.53 -26.44 12.00
C PRO A 72 7.61 -25.18 12.86
N GLU A 73 8.51 -25.16 13.84
CA GLU A 73 8.78 -24.06 14.76
C GLU A 73 9.44 -22.84 14.09
N ASN A 74 10.06 -23.02 12.93
CA ASN A 74 10.65 -21.93 12.13
C ASN A 74 9.65 -21.34 11.11
N LEU A 75 8.43 -21.88 11.05
CA LEU A 75 7.40 -21.40 10.14
C LEU A 75 6.39 -20.55 10.91
N THR A 76 5.91 -19.49 10.28
CA THR A 76 4.85 -18.64 10.80
C THR A 76 3.88 -18.23 9.70
N LEU A 77 2.67 -17.87 10.08
CA LEU A 77 1.66 -17.33 9.17
C LEU A 77 1.70 -15.81 9.18
N VAL A 78 1.82 -15.20 8.02
CA VAL A 78 1.82 -13.73 7.88
C VAL A 78 0.85 -13.30 6.80
N GLU A 79 0.27 -12.11 6.98
CA GLU A 79 -0.57 -11.50 5.95
C GLU A 79 0.29 -11.20 4.71
N ASN A 80 -0.25 -11.49 3.52
CA ASN A 80 0.47 -11.33 2.26
C ASN A 80 0.93 -9.88 2.03
N SER A 81 0.10 -8.90 2.42
CA SER A 81 0.43 -7.47 2.33
C SER A 81 1.66 -7.12 3.17
N THR A 82 1.70 -7.60 4.41
CA THR A 82 2.80 -7.41 5.36
C THR A 82 4.06 -8.10 4.87
N HIS A 83 3.95 -9.35 4.42
CA HIS A 83 5.06 -10.11 3.85
C HIS A 83 5.70 -9.43 2.62
N CYS A 84 4.86 -8.94 1.70
CA CYS A 84 5.33 -8.23 0.52
C CYS A 84 6.02 -6.93 0.91
N ARG A 85 5.47 -6.17 1.86
CA ARG A 85 6.07 -4.93 2.36
C ARG A 85 7.44 -5.19 2.98
N GLU A 86 7.55 -6.19 3.85
CA GLU A 86 8.81 -6.55 4.50
C GLU A 86 9.89 -6.93 3.47
N HIS A 87 9.54 -7.76 2.49
CA HIS A 87 10.47 -8.10 1.41
C HIS A 87 10.89 -6.90 0.56
N MET A 88 9.98 -5.96 0.29
CA MET A 88 10.33 -4.72 -0.41
C MET A 88 11.27 -3.86 0.42
N CYS A 89 10.98 -3.65 1.71
CA CYS A 89 11.86 -2.90 2.62
C CYS A 89 13.25 -3.52 2.69
N ARG A 90 13.35 -4.84 2.89
CA ARG A 90 14.63 -5.55 2.95
C ARG A 90 15.42 -5.44 1.65
N ARG A 91 14.75 -5.48 0.49
CA ARG A 91 15.39 -5.22 -0.80
C ARG A 91 15.89 -3.79 -0.90
N ALA A 92 15.16 -2.82 -0.35
CA ALA A 92 15.58 -1.43 -0.32
C ALA A 92 16.85 -1.27 0.53
N ASP A 93 16.85 -1.84 1.74
CA ASP A 93 17.97 -1.77 2.69
C ASP A 93 19.25 -2.41 2.13
N LYS A 94 19.09 -3.48 1.34
CA LYS A 94 20.21 -4.14 0.64
C LYS A 94 20.66 -3.42 -0.63
N GLY A 95 19.99 -2.35 -1.06
CA GLY A 95 20.23 -1.74 -2.37
C GLY A 95 19.87 -2.67 -3.53
N GLU A 96 18.95 -3.60 -3.36
CA GLU A 96 18.45 -4.44 -4.47
C GLU A 96 17.34 -3.71 -5.26
N LEU A 97 16.75 -2.64 -4.69
CA LEU A 97 15.78 -1.78 -5.37
C LEU A 97 16.50 -0.70 -6.18
N HIS A 98 17.07 -1.10 -7.31
CA HIS A 98 17.74 -0.18 -8.23
C HIS A 98 17.09 -0.25 -9.61
N PHE A 99 16.36 0.80 -9.95
CA PHE A 99 16.01 1.06 -11.36
C PHE A 99 17.28 1.47 -12.10
N SER A 100 17.49 0.94 -13.31
CA SER A 100 18.62 1.35 -14.13
C SER A 100 18.49 2.83 -14.53
N ALA A 101 19.61 3.49 -14.85
CA ALA A 101 19.58 4.86 -15.37
C ALA A 101 18.72 4.96 -16.65
N ALA A 102 18.81 3.95 -17.52
CA ALA A 102 17.97 3.83 -18.71
C ALA A 102 16.46 3.75 -18.38
N ALA A 103 16.08 2.97 -17.36
CA ALA A 103 14.68 2.89 -16.94
C ALA A 103 14.15 4.23 -16.41
N ARG A 104 14.96 4.96 -15.61
CA ARG A 104 14.59 6.29 -15.12
C ARG A 104 14.45 7.31 -16.26
N ALA A 105 15.39 7.30 -17.22
CA ALA A 105 15.35 8.19 -18.37
C ALA A 105 14.13 7.91 -19.26
N ALA A 106 13.84 6.64 -19.55
CA ALA A 106 12.66 6.24 -20.31
C ALA A 106 11.35 6.65 -19.60
N ALA A 107 11.26 6.48 -18.28
CA ALA A 107 10.10 6.91 -17.51
C ALA A 107 9.91 8.44 -17.55
N ALA A 108 11.00 9.20 -17.38
CA ALA A 108 10.94 10.66 -17.49
C ALA A 108 10.51 11.13 -18.89
N GLN A 109 11.03 10.50 -19.94
CA GLN A 109 10.65 10.78 -21.32
C GLN A 109 9.16 10.50 -21.56
N TRP A 110 8.66 9.35 -21.08
CA TRP A 110 7.25 8.99 -21.24
C TRP A 110 6.31 9.92 -20.45
N HIS A 111 6.60 10.19 -19.17
CA HIS A 111 5.81 11.14 -18.35
C HIS A 111 5.83 12.56 -18.93
N GLY A 112 6.93 12.95 -19.56
CA GLY A 112 7.08 14.24 -20.22
C GLY A 112 6.34 14.35 -21.56
N SER A 113 6.01 13.23 -22.20
CA SER A 113 5.34 13.18 -23.50
C SER A 113 3.87 13.62 -23.43
N GLU A 114 3.31 14.04 -24.55
CA GLU A 114 1.88 14.38 -24.67
C GLU A 114 0.99 13.18 -24.31
N ALA A 115 1.24 12.02 -24.92
CA ALA A 115 0.51 10.78 -24.63
C ALA A 115 0.57 10.38 -23.15
N GLY A 116 1.73 10.55 -22.49
CA GLY A 116 1.87 10.29 -21.05
C GLY A 116 1.04 11.25 -20.20
N ARG A 117 1.04 12.54 -20.52
CA ARG A 117 0.22 13.55 -19.82
C ARG A 117 -1.28 13.32 -20.03
N GLU A 118 -1.70 13.00 -21.25
CA GLU A 118 -3.08 12.65 -21.56
C GLU A 118 -3.53 11.42 -20.79
N TRP A 119 -2.70 10.37 -20.77
CA TRP A 119 -2.96 9.17 -19.98
C TRP A 119 -3.09 9.50 -18.50
N HIS A 120 -2.17 10.26 -17.90
CA HIS A 120 -2.25 10.63 -16.48
C HIS A 120 -3.48 11.49 -16.16
N SER A 121 -3.88 12.38 -17.06
CA SER A 121 -5.10 13.18 -16.92
C SER A 121 -6.35 12.29 -16.93
N ALA A 122 -6.47 11.38 -17.90
CA ALA A 122 -7.58 10.45 -18.01
C ALA A 122 -7.62 9.46 -16.84
N HIS A 123 -6.48 8.85 -16.51
CA HIS A 123 -6.33 7.93 -15.40
C HIS A 123 -6.63 8.60 -14.06
N GLY A 124 -6.17 9.84 -13.87
CA GLY A 124 -6.49 10.66 -12.72
C GLY A 124 -8.00 10.79 -12.52
N LYS A 125 -8.74 11.19 -13.57
CA LYS A 125 -10.21 11.29 -13.53
C LYS A 125 -10.87 9.94 -13.22
N ALA A 126 -10.43 8.87 -13.88
CA ALA A 126 -10.97 7.53 -13.68
C ALA A 126 -10.81 7.03 -12.23
N CYS A 127 -9.68 7.32 -11.58
CA CYS A 127 -9.45 6.96 -10.17
C CYS A 127 -10.39 7.68 -9.18
N TRP A 128 -11.05 8.76 -9.61
CA TRP A 128 -12.06 9.49 -8.82
C TRP A 128 -13.50 9.11 -9.17
N ASP A 129 -13.70 8.26 -10.17
CA ASP A 129 -15.00 7.77 -10.58
C ASP A 129 -15.56 6.76 -9.56
N GLY A 130 -16.86 6.81 -9.32
CA GLY A 130 -17.54 5.94 -8.36
C GLY A 130 -17.05 6.02 -6.90
N ARG A 131 -16.17 6.96 -6.55
CA ARG A 131 -15.61 7.08 -5.20
C ARG A 131 -16.72 7.42 -4.19
N PRO A 132 -16.84 6.67 -3.08
CA PRO A 132 -17.87 6.92 -2.08
C PRO A 132 -17.74 8.32 -1.48
N VAL A 133 -18.88 8.88 -1.10
CA VAL A 133 -18.96 10.15 -0.38
C VAL A 133 -19.19 9.89 1.10
N ASP A 134 -18.57 10.70 1.94
CA ASP A 134 -18.76 10.73 3.38
C ASP A 134 -19.41 12.08 3.74
N GLY A 135 -20.39 12.07 4.65
CA GLY A 135 -21.08 13.26 5.14
C GLY A 135 -20.35 13.91 6.33
N HIS A 136 -20.37 15.23 6.41
CA HIS A 136 -19.73 16.03 7.46
C HIS A 136 -20.54 17.28 7.81
N GLU A 137 -20.39 17.76 9.04
CA GLU A 137 -20.96 19.03 9.49
C GLU A 137 -19.94 20.17 9.38
N CYS A 138 -20.35 21.34 8.92
CA CYS A 138 -19.48 22.52 8.78
C CYS A 138 -19.19 23.19 10.13
N ALA A 139 -17.92 23.30 10.49
CA ALA A 139 -17.47 23.92 11.74
C ALA A 139 -17.77 25.43 11.87
N HIS A 140 -18.21 26.09 10.79
CA HIS A 140 -18.59 27.52 10.85
C HIS A 140 -20.10 27.74 10.90
N CYS A 141 -20.84 27.10 10.00
CA CYS A 141 -22.26 27.37 9.81
C CYS A 141 -23.18 26.22 10.25
N GLY A 142 -22.62 25.09 10.71
CA GLY A 142 -23.37 23.92 11.16
C GLY A 142 -24.10 23.16 10.07
N LYS A 143 -23.97 23.55 8.79
CA LYS A 143 -24.63 22.86 7.69
C LYS A 143 -23.91 21.57 7.32
N ASP A 144 -24.69 20.53 7.05
CA ASP A 144 -24.19 19.28 6.48
C ASP A 144 -23.67 19.49 5.05
N TYR A 145 -22.61 18.77 4.73
CA TYR A 145 -22.01 18.74 3.40
C TYR A 145 -21.34 17.39 3.13
N GLU A 146 -21.26 17.02 1.86
CA GLU A 146 -20.65 15.76 1.43
C GLU A 146 -19.26 15.98 0.86
N VAL A 147 -18.38 15.00 1.07
CA VAL A 147 -17.03 14.97 0.47
C VAL A 147 -16.75 13.60 -0.08
N LYS A 148 -16.09 13.52 -1.24
CA LYS A 148 -15.52 12.24 -1.69
C LYS A 148 -14.53 11.75 -0.64
N ARG A 149 -14.63 10.49 -0.22
CA ARG A 149 -13.73 9.85 0.75
C ARG A 149 -12.28 10.14 0.41
N GLY A 150 -11.45 10.47 1.39
CA GLY A 150 -10.04 10.82 1.16
C GLY A 150 -9.79 12.22 0.56
N CYS A 151 -10.82 13.00 0.23
CA CYS A 151 -10.67 14.42 -0.03
C CYS A 151 -10.39 15.15 1.30
N ARG A 152 -9.26 15.86 1.38
CA ARG A 152 -8.88 16.60 2.58
C ARG A 152 -9.61 17.95 2.63
N LYS A 153 -10.73 18.01 3.36
CA LYS A 153 -11.40 19.28 3.72
C LYS A 153 -11.00 19.72 5.13
N ARG A 154 -10.96 21.03 5.36
CA ARG A 154 -10.63 21.64 6.67
C ARG A 154 -11.84 21.76 7.61
N GLY A 155 -12.83 20.89 7.47
CA GLY A 155 -14.07 20.94 8.28
C GLY A 155 -15.06 22.03 7.87
N PHE A 156 -14.97 22.59 6.65
CA PHE A 156 -15.87 23.64 6.17
C PHE A 156 -16.55 23.21 4.87
N CYS A 157 -17.84 23.53 4.74
CA CYS A 157 -18.62 23.23 3.54
C CYS A 157 -18.15 24.02 2.31
N SER A 158 -17.54 25.19 2.49
CA SER A 158 -17.06 26.04 1.39
C SER A 158 -15.85 26.90 1.78
N PRO A 159 -15.08 27.40 0.78
CA PRO A 159 -14.05 28.42 1.03
C PRO A 159 -14.60 29.67 1.72
N GLY A 160 -15.86 30.04 1.43
CA GLY A 160 -16.53 31.16 2.09
C GLY A 160 -16.69 30.95 3.60
N CYS A 161 -17.15 29.77 4.01
CA CYS A 161 -17.24 29.42 5.44
C CYS A 161 -15.86 29.33 6.10
N GLN A 162 -14.85 28.83 5.39
CA GLN A 162 -13.48 28.84 5.89
C GLN A 162 -12.97 30.27 6.16
N SER A 163 -13.15 31.19 5.21
CA SER A 163 -12.72 32.58 5.35
C SER A 163 -13.54 33.35 6.40
N ALA A 164 -14.84 33.07 6.48
CA ALA A 164 -15.72 33.66 7.50
C ALA A 164 -15.34 33.18 8.91
N ALA A 165 -15.08 31.89 9.10
CA ALA A 165 -14.58 31.36 10.37
C ALA A 165 -13.24 32.00 10.77
N ARG A 166 -12.32 32.18 9.81
CA ARG A 166 -11.04 32.84 10.06
C ARG A 166 -11.21 34.29 10.51
N ARG A 167 -12.07 35.07 9.85
CA ARG A 167 -12.38 36.45 10.27
C ARG A 167 -13.03 36.49 11.66
N ALA A 168 -14.00 35.60 11.91
CA ALA A 168 -14.67 35.49 13.20
C ALA A 168 -13.72 35.12 14.35
N SER A 169 -12.67 34.35 14.07
CA SER A 169 -11.66 33.99 15.08
C SER A 169 -10.80 35.17 15.56
N GLY A 170 -10.79 36.28 14.83
CA GLY A 170 -9.97 37.46 15.15
C GLY A 170 -8.46 37.25 15.01
N VAL A 171 -8.00 36.11 14.49
CA VAL A 171 -6.56 35.77 14.37
C VAL A 171 -5.75 36.78 13.54
N ASP A 172 -6.41 37.50 12.64
CA ASP A 172 -5.80 38.52 11.78
C ASP A 172 -6.16 39.95 12.22
N ASN A 173 -6.73 40.13 13.42
CA ASN A 173 -7.02 41.45 13.96
C ASN A 173 -5.76 42.04 14.62
N GLU A 174 -5.55 43.33 14.39
CA GLU A 174 -4.47 44.11 14.97
C GLU A 174 -5.01 45.41 15.58
N THR A 175 -4.28 45.95 16.55
CA THR A 175 -4.62 47.23 17.17
C THR A 175 -3.86 48.34 16.45
N ARG A 176 -4.58 49.32 15.92
CA ARG A 176 -4.04 50.52 15.27
C ARG A 176 -4.41 51.76 16.08
N GLN A 177 -3.65 52.84 15.89
CA GLN A 177 -3.96 54.15 16.47
C GLN A 177 -4.67 55.01 15.42
N CYS A 178 -5.68 55.78 15.84
CA CYS A 178 -6.38 56.72 14.98
C CYS A 178 -5.57 58.01 14.83
N ASP A 179 -5.24 58.38 13.60
CA ASP A 179 -4.45 59.60 13.32
C ASP A 179 -5.17 60.91 13.70
N ILE A 180 -6.50 60.87 13.86
CA ILE A 180 -7.32 62.06 14.15
C ILE A 180 -7.46 62.29 15.66
N CYS A 181 -7.86 61.26 16.41
CA CYS A 181 -8.16 61.39 17.84
C CYS A 181 -7.12 60.73 18.74
N SER A 182 -6.09 60.10 18.17
CA SER A 182 -5.06 59.31 18.89
C SER A 182 -5.60 58.11 19.68
N GLY A 183 -6.89 57.80 19.60
CA GLY A 183 -7.50 56.62 20.22
C GLY A 183 -7.09 55.31 19.53
N THR A 184 -7.03 54.21 20.28
CA THR A 184 -6.72 52.89 19.73
C THR A 184 -7.98 52.18 19.25
N PHE A 185 -7.93 51.53 18.10
CA PHE A 185 -9.00 50.70 17.57
C PHE A 185 -8.47 49.36 17.05
N THR A 186 -9.31 48.34 17.10
CA THR A 186 -8.98 47.02 16.55
C THR A 186 -9.60 46.88 15.17
N CYS A 187 -8.80 46.51 14.18
CA CYS A 187 -9.27 46.22 12.83
C CYS A 187 -8.60 44.96 12.28
N ASN A 188 -9.18 44.38 11.24
CA ASN A 188 -8.50 43.32 10.51
C ASN A 188 -7.29 43.90 9.78
N LYS A 189 -6.15 43.20 9.77
CA LYS A 189 -4.94 43.69 9.10
C LYS A 189 -5.10 43.83 7.57
N TYR A 190 -6.06 43.13 6.98
CA TYR A 190 -6.40 43.21 5.55
C TYR A 190 -7.56 44.17 5.25
N ALA A 191 -8.07 44.88 6.27
CA ALA A 191 -9.08 45.93 6.13
C ALA A 191 -8.45 47.31 5.94
#